data_AF-A0A9C7S911-F1
#
_entry.id   AF-A0A9C7S911-F1
#
_cell.length_a   1.000
_cell.length_b   1.000
_cell.length_c   1.000
_cell.angle_alpha   90.00
_cell.angle_beta   90.00
_cell.angle_gamma   90.00
#
_symmetry.space_group_name_H-M   'P 1'
#
loop_
_entity.id
_entity.type
_entity.pdbx_description
1 polymer ?
#
loop_
_entity_poly.entity_id
_entity_poly.type
_entity_poly.pdbx_seq_one_letter_code
_entity_poly.pdbx_strand_id
1 'polypeptide(L)'
;MPQAKRNKSKKKEPVITPKVRAGLRESILFLLTVVAIFLLIALVSFSPQDPGWSHSTDTGMVSNLGGRTGASFANLFLNLFGLMAYLFPIMLLWLVVRIYRQKSASHARDIQTRVIVSVGFLFTLIGGSGLSQMYFNSPL
;
A
#
# COMPACT_ATOMS: atom_id res chain seq x y z
N MET A 1 -60.65 -4.79 19.97
CA MET A 1 -59.61 -4.08 19.19
C MET A 1 -58.44 -5.05 18.93
N PRO A 2 -58.26 -5.54 17.69
CA PRO A 2 -57.14 -6.43 17.36
C PRO A 2 -55.84 -5.64 17.19
N GLN A 3 -54.79 -6.05 17.92
CA GLN A 3 -53.45 -5.47 17.81
C GLN A 3 -52.70 -6.08 16.61
N ALA A 4 -52.39 -5.25 15.62
CA ALA A 4 -51.61 -5.64 14.44
C ALA A 4 -50.14 -5.89 14.82
N LYS A 5 -49.70 -7.14 14.65
CA LYS A 5 -48.30 -7.55 14.85
C LYS A 5 -47.44 -6.97 13.71
N ARG A 6 -46.77 -5.84 13.96
CA ARG A 6 -45.79 -5.21 13.07
C ARG A 6 -44.60 -6.15 12.83
N ASN A 7 -44.55 -6.76 11.65
CA ASN A 7 -43.49 -7.68 11.25
C ASN A 7 -42.20 -6.88 10.95
N LYS A 8 -41.19 -7.00 11.81
CA LYS A 8 -39.87 -6.38 11.60
C LYS A 8 -39.16 -7.12 10.47
N SER A 9 -39.02 -6.47 9.32
CA SER A 9 -38.16 -6.93 8.22
C SER A 9 -36.74 -7.18 8.75
N LYS A 10 -36.38 -8.45 8.92
CA LYS A 10 -35.01 -8.88 9.17
C LYS A 10 -34.19 -8.53 7.94
N LYS A 11 -33.34 -7.52 8.06
CA LYS A 11 -32.28 -7.21 7.09
C LYS A 11 -31.48 -8.50 6.89
N LYS A 12 -31.58 -9.12 5.71
CA LYS A 12 -30.80 -10.31 5.37
C LYS A 12 -29.35 -9.87 5.27
N GLU A 13 -28.57 -10.06 6.34
CA GLU A 13 -27.13 -9.93 6.26
C GLU A 13 -26.62 -10.92 5.21
N PRO A 14 -25.68 -10.53 4.35
CA PRO A 14 -25.14 -11.43 3.35
C PRO A 14 -24.53 -12.62 4.09
N VAL A 15 -25.10 -13.80 3.86
CA VAL A 15 -24.58 -15.07 4.40
C VAL A 15 -23.31 -15.39 3.64
N ILE A 16 -22.21 -14.70 3.98
CA ILE A 16 -20.89 -14.98 3.43
C ILE A 16 -20.47 -16.33 4.01
N THR A 17 -20.56 -17.38 3.19
CA THR A 17 -20.09 -18.71 3.57
C THR A 17 -18.61 -18.62 3.98
N PRO A 18 -18.17 -19.27 5.06
CA PRO A 18 -16.78 -19.20 5.53
C PRO A 18 -15.73 -19.51 4.45
N LYS A 19 -16.07 -20.36 3.47
CA LYS A 19 -15.25 -20.64 2.28
C LYS A 19 -15.02 -19.41 1.39
N VAL A 20 -16.05 -18.60 1.15
CA VAL A 20 -15.96 -17.37 0.35
C VAL A 20 -15.09 -16.33 1.07
N ARG A 21 -15.22 -16.22 2.40
CA ARG A 21 -14.39 -15.31 3.21
C ARG A 21 -12.92 -15.72 3.20
N ALA A 22 -12.63 -17.02 3.25
CA ALA A 22 -11.28 -17.55 3.15
C ALA A 22 -10.67 -17.27 1.76
N GLY A 23 -11.39 -17.60 0.68
CA GLY A 23 -10.93 -17.33 -0.69
C GLY A 23 -10.70 -15.85 -0.96
N LEU A 24 -11.59 -14.96 -0.49
CA LEU A 24 -11.40 -13.52 -0.63
C LEU A 24 -10.14 -13.02 0.09
N ARG A 25 -9.88 -13.52 1.30
CA ARG A 25 -8.66 -13.17 2.05
C ARG A 25 -7.40 -13.63 1.33
N GLU A 26 -7.39 -14.85 0.79
CA GLU A 26 -6.26 -15.38 0.02
C GLU A 26 -6.02 -14.56 -1.26
N SER A 27 -7.07 -14.21 -2.00
CA SER A 27 -6.95 -13.36 -3.18
C SER A 27 -6.40 -11.97 -2.86
N ILE A 28 -6.84 -11.36 -1.74
CA ILE A 28 -6.32 -10.06 -1.28
C ILE A 28 -4.84 -10.17 -0.92
N LEU A 29 -4.43 -11.23 -0.20
CA LEU A 29 -3.03 -11.46 0.16
C LEU A 29 -2.14 -11.61 -1.08
N PHE A 30 -2.61 -12.39 -2.06
CA PHE A 30 -1.91 -12.58 -3.32
C PHE A 30 -1.77 -11.26 -4.09
N LEU A 31 -2.87 -10.54 -4.28
CA LEU A 31 -2.87 -9.24 -4.97
C LEU A 31 -1.94 -8.24 -4.28
N LEU A 32 -1.98 -8.16 -2.95
CA LEU A 32 -1.13 -7.26 -2.18
C LEU A 32 0.36 -7.59 -2.33
N THR A 33 0.69 -8.88 -2.40
CA THR A 33 2.06 -9.36 -2.65
C THR A 33 2.54 -8.96 -4.04
N VAL A 34 1.70 -9.17 -5.06
CA VAL A 34 2.01 -8.78 -6.44
C VAL A 34 2.24 -7.27 -6.54
N VAL A 35 1.37 -6.47 -5.92
CA VAL A 35 1.52 -5.01 -5.89
C VAL A 35 2.81 -4.59 -5.19
N ALA A 36 3.16 -5.23 -4.07
CA ALA A 36 4.39 -4.91 -3.35
C ALA A 36 5.65 -5.20 -4.19
N ILE A 37 5.68 -6.34 -4.88
CA ILE A 37 6.79 -6.73 -5.75
C ILE A 37 6.84 -5.81 -6.97
N PHE A 38 5.70 -5.52 -7.60
CA PHE A 38 5.63 -4.60 -8.73
C PHE A 38 6.16 -3.21 -8.34
N LEU A 39 5.74 -2.70 -7.19
CA LEU A 39 6.21 -1.41 -6.68
C LEU A 39 7.72 -1.43 -6.42
N LEU A 40 8.25 -2.49 -5.81
CA LEU A 40 9.69 -2.64 -5.58
C LEU A 40 10.49 -2.64 -6.89
N ILE A 41 10.05 -3.42 -7.88
CA ILE A 41 10.67 -3.46 -9.21
C ILE A 41 10.63 -2.07 -9.85
N ALA A 42 9.49 -1.39 -9.78
CA ALA A 42 9.33 -0.05 -10.32
C ALA A 42 10.30 0.95 -9.66
N LEU A 43 10.46 0.92 -8.33
CA LEU A 43 11.40 1.80 -7.63
C LEU A 43 12.86 1.48 -7.96
N VAL A 44 13.24 0.20 -7.94
CA VAL A 44 14.64 -0.22 -8.17
C VAL A 44 15.08 0.03 -9.60
N SER A 45 14.18 -0.14 -10.57
CA SER A 45 14.44 0.10 -11.99
C SER A 45 14.13 1.54 -12.44
N PHE A 46 13.95 2.47 -11.52
CA PHE A 46 13.68 3.87 -11.85
C PHE A 46 14.90 4.52 -12.53
N SER A 47 14.66 5.14 -13.68
CA SER A 47 15.63 6.01 -14.33
C SER A 47 15.13 7.46 -14.38
N PRO A 48 16.00 8.48 -14.13
CA PRO A 48 15.64 9.89 -14.31
C PRO A 48 15.27 10.26 -15.75
N GLN A 49 15.68 9.46 -16.74
CA GLN A 49 15.29 9.65 -18.14
C GLN A 49 13.90 9.09 -18.43
N ASP A 50 13.38 8.25 -17.54
CA ASP A 50 12.05 7.70 -17.70
C ASP A 50 11.01 8.81 -17.55
N PRO A 51 9.94 8.74 -18.32
CA PRO A 51 8.84 9.66 -18.18
C PRO A 51 8.16 9.58 -16.82
N GLY A 52 8.06 10.72 -16.16
CA GLY A 52 7.39 10.90 -14.88
C GLY A 52 5.99 11.52 -15.01
N TRP A 53 5.27 11.52 -13.90
CA TRP A 53 3.95 12.18 -13.80
C TRP A 53 3.99 13.67 -14.20
N SER A 54 5.13 14.35 -13.92
CA SER A 54 5.33 15.77 -14.22
C SER A 54 6.22 16.05 -15.44
N HIS A 55 6.84 15.02 -16.03
CA HIS A 55 7.75 15.15 -17.17
C HIS A 55 7.44 14.08 -18.19
N SER A 56 6.83 14.48 -19.31
CA SER A 56 6.74 13.61 -20.47
C SER A 56 8.03 13.75 -21.25
N THR A 57 9.01 12.87 -21.00
CA THR A 57 10.16 12.71 -21.90
C THR A 57 9.66 12.08 -23.19
N ASP A 58 9.97 12.73 -24.32
CA ASP A 58 9.55 12.38 -25.68
C ASP A 58 10.37 11.20 -26.26
N THR A 59 11.33 10.69 -25.49
CA THR A 59 12.12 9.50 -25.84
C THR A 59 11.26 8.26 -25.58
N GLY A 60 10.68 7.69 -26.63
CA GLY A 60 9.70 6.59 -26.56
C GLY A 60 10.15 5.27 -25.92
N MET A 61 11.33 5.21 -25.31
CA MET A 61 11.87 4.00 -24.68
C MET A 61 11.92 4.17 -23.16
N VAL A 62 11.03 3.47 -22.46
CA VAL A 62 11.00 3.42 -20.99
C VAL A 62 11.95 2.33 -20.52
N SER A 63 12.90 2.68 -19.65
CA SER A 63 13.88 1.74 -19.08
C SER A 63 13.35 1.01 -17.84
N ASN A 64 12.35 1.58 -17.17
CA ASN A 64 11.68 0.93 -16.04
C ASN A 64 11.09 -0.43 -16.43
N LEU A 65 11.40 -1.45 -15.63
CA LEU A 65 10.89 -2.80 -15.83
C LEU A 65 9.38 -2.91 -15.60
N GLY A 66 8.79 -1.98 -14.84
CA GLY A 66 7.35 -1.81 -14.70
C GLY A 66 6.69 -1.00 -15.83
N GLY A 67 7.45 -0.66 -16.88
CA GLY A 67 7.00 0.13 -18.01
C GLY A 67 6.63 1.58 -17.62
N ARG A 68 5.84 2.24 -18.48
CA ARG A 68 5.42 3.65 -18.30
C ARG A 68 4.71 3.88 -16.96
N THR A 69 3.87 2.92 -16.57
CA THR A 69 3.13 2.96 -15.30
C THR A 69 4.07 2.83 -14.11
N GLY A 70 5.00 1.86 -14.12
CA GLY A 70 6.02 1.70 -13.08
C GLY A 70 6.89 2.94 -12.93
N ALA A 71 7.38 3.49 -14.04
CA ALA A 71 8.14 4.74 -14.07
C ALA A 71 7.38 5.91 -13.41
N SER A 72 6.10 6.07 -13.75
CA SER A 72 5.27 7.15 -13.20
C SER A 72 5.05 7.01 -11.69
N PHE A 73 4.80 5.79 -11.20
CA PHE A 73 4.68 5.52 -9.76
C PHE A 73 6.00 5.71 -9.02
N ALA A 74 7.09 5.17 -9.54
CA ALA A 74 8.41 5.33 -8.94
C ALA A 74 8.82 6.81 -8.88
N ASN A 75 8.58 7.57 -9.95
CA ASN A 75 8.81 9.01 -9.98
C ASN A 75 8.02 9.75 -8.88
N LEU A 76 6.73 9.45 -8.73
CA LEU A 76 5.90 10.09 -7.71
C LEU A 76 6.39 9.77 -6.30
N PHE A 77 6.68 8.50 -6.02
CA PHE A 77 7.12 8.07 -4.69
C PHE A 77 8.50 8.60 -4.34
N LEU A 78 9.44 8.57 -5.27
CA LEU A 78 10.80 9.09 -5.05
C LEU A 78 10.79 10.62 -4.92
N ASN A 79 9.93 11.34 -5.65
CA ASN A 79 9.84 12.79 -5.52
C ASN A 79 9.20 13.22 -4.19
N LEU A 80 8.19 12.49 -3.70
CA LEU A 80 7.52 12.79 -2.43
C LEU A 80 8.31 12.34 -1.19
N PHE A 81 8.93 11.17 -1.27
CA PHE A 81 9.51 10.49 -0.10
C PHE A 81 11.01 10.24 -0.20
N GLY A 82 11.65 10.53 -1.34
CA GLY A 82 13.07 10.26 -1.56
C GLY A 82 13.40 8.79 -1.34
N LEU A 83 14.53 8.53 -0.68
CA LEU A 83 14.95 7.17 -0.31
C LEU A 83 13.94 6.45 0.60
N MET A 84 13.09 7.18 1.33
CA MET A 84 12.08 6.55 2.18
C MET A 84 10.95 5.88 1.38
N ALA A 85 10.86 6.14 0.06
CA ALA A 85 9.96 5.45 -0.85
C ALA A 85 10.12 3.91 -0.83
N TYR A 86 11.34 3.42 -0.58
CA TYR A 86 11.62 1.97 -0.49
C TYR A 86 10.99 1.30 0.73
N LEU A 87 10.54 2.06 1.73
CA LEU A 87 9.85 1.51 2.88
C LEU A 87 8.42 1.07 2.55
N PHE A 88 7.79 1.62 1.50
CA PHE A 88 6.43 1.24 1.10
C PHE A 88 6.29 -0.23 0.67
N PRO A 89 7.09 -0.76 -0.28
CA PRO A 89 7.02 -2.17 -0.64
C PRO A 89 7.35 -3.09 0.55
N ILE A 90 8.30 -2.71 1.41
CA ILE A 90 8.61 -3.45 2.64
C ILE A 90 7.41 -3.48 3.59
N MET A 91 6.75 -2.35 3.79
CA MET A 91 5.57 -2.26 4.67
C MET A 91 4.39 -3.07 4.13
N LEU A 92 4.19 -3.10 2.81
CA LEU A 92 3.19 -3.96 2.17
C LEU A 92 3.47 -5.44 2.41
N LEU A 93 4.73 -5.88 2.23
CA LEU A 93 5.12 -7.27 2.51
C LEU A 93 4.96 -7.63 3.99
N TRP A 94 5.31 -6.71 4.91
CA TRP A 94 5.08 -6.90 6.34
C TRP A 94 3.58 -7.07 6.65
N LEU A 95 2.72 -6.28 6.00
CA LEU A 95 1.26 -6.40 6.13
C LEU A 95 0.75 -7.75 5.61
N VAL A 96 1.27 -8.24 4.47
CA VAL A 96 0.95 -9.58 3.93
C VAL A 96 1.29 -10.66 4.95
N VAL A 97 2.53 -10.68 5.47
CA VAL A 97 2.97 -11.68 6.45
C VAL A 97 2.11 -11.65 7.70
N ARG A 98 1.76 -10.45 8.17
CA ARG A 98 0.95 -10.27 9.36
C ARG A 98 -0.48 -10.76 9.15
N ILE A 99 -1.14 -10.35 8.07
CA ILE A 99 -2.49 -10.82 7.74
C ILE A 99 -2.47 -12.33 7.59
N TYR A 100 -1.47 -12.91 6.91
CA TYR A 100 -1.32 -14.36 6.75
C TYR A 100 -1.20 -15.09 8.10
N ARG A 101 -0.34 -14.60 9.01
CA ARG A 101 -0.09 -15.17 10.35
C ARG A 101 -1.22 -14.96 11.35
N GLN A 102 -2.24 -14.18 11.03
CA GLN A 102 -3.33 -13.84 11.94
C GLN A 102 -4.26 -15.05 12.18
N LYS A 103 -3.81 -15.99 13.01
CA LYS A 103 -4.61 -17.07 13.58
C LYS A 103 -5.25 -16.56 14.87
N SER A 104 -6.48 -16.06 14.77
CA SER A 104 -7.40 -15.87 15.90
C SER A 104 -6.90 -15.09 17.13
N ALA A 105 -5.97 -14.15 16.96
CA ALA A 105 -5.58 -13.23 18.05
C ALA A 105 -6.63 -12.12 18.25
N SER A 106 -6.73 -11.58 19.47
CA SER A 106 -7.73 -10.57 19.84
C SER A 106 -7.75 -9.39 18.86
N HIS A 107 -8.91 -9.14 18.24
CA HIS A 107 -9.08 -8.12 17.19
C HIS A 107 -8.63 -6.71 17.62
N ALA A 108 -8.76 -6.39 18.92
CA ALA A 108 -8.36 -5.09 19.47
C ALA A 108 -6.84 -4.86 19.45
N ARG A 109 -6.03 -5.85 19.85
CA ARG A 109 -4.56 -5.72 19.82
C ARG A 109 -4.04 -5.56 18.40
N ASP A 110 -4.68 -6.21 17.45
CA ASP A 110 -4.30 -6.13 16.06
C ASP A 110 -4.56 -4.73 15.44
N ILE A 111 -5.67 -4.08 15.78
CA ILE A 111 -5.93 -2.70 15.32
C ILE A 111 -4.92 -1.73 15.95
N GLN A 112 -4.65 -1.86 17.26
CA GLN A 112 -3.71 -0.99 17.95
C GLN A 112 -2.31 -1.05 17.33
N THR A 113 -1.76 -2.25 17.11
CA THR A 113 -0.46 -2.40 16.45
C THR A 113 -0.48 -1.89 15.01
N ARG A 114 -1.60 -2.01 14.27
CA ARG A 114 -1.72 -1.40 12.93
C ARG A 114 -1.61 0.11 12.99
N VAL A 115 -2.37 0.75 13.89
CA VAL A 115 -2.34 2.21 14.05
C VAL A 115 -0.94 2.68 14.45
N ILE A 116 -0.31 2.02 15.43
CA ILE A 116 1.04 2.38 15.89
C ILE A 116 2.06 2.29 14.76
N VAL A 117 2.08 1.19 13.98
CA VAL A 117 3.03 1.04 12.87
C VAL A 117 2.76 2.06 11.76
N SER A 118 1.50 2.31 11.40
CA SER A 118 1.16 3.33 10.41
C SER A 118 1.59 4.73 10.86
N VAL A 119 1.37 5.07 12.13
CA VAL A 119 1.79 6.35 12.69
C VAL A 119 3.31 6.47 12.71
N GLY A 120 4.02 5.44 13.19
CA GLY A 120 5.48 5.40 13.19
C GLY A 120 6.05 5.55 11.78
N PHE A 121 5.48 4.85 10.81
CA PHE A 121 5.85 4.98 9.40
C PHE A 121 5.67 6.41 8.87
N LEU A 122 4.56 7.07 9.18
CA LEU A 122 4.34 8.47 8.79
C LEU A 122 5.37 9.41 9.42
N PHE A 123 5.68 9.23 10.71
CA PHE A 123 6.74 10.01 11.37
C PHE A 123 8.11 9.77 10.73
N THR A 124 8.44 8.53 10.37
CA THR A 124 9.67 8.21 9.64
C THR A 124 9.69 8.85 8.25
N LEU A 125 8.56 8.84 7.54
CA LEU A 125 8.45 9.49 6.23
C LEU A 125 8.66 11.00 6.32
N ILE A 126 8.01 11.67 7.28
CA ILE A 126 8.10 13.12 7.47
C ILE A 126 9.51 13.52 7.92
N GLY A 127 10.09 12.80 8.88
CA GLY A 127 11.44 13.06 9.35
C GLY A 127 12.50 12.79 8.28
N GLY A 128 12.37 11.66 7.56
CA GLY A 128 13.30 11.26 6.52
C GLY A 128 13.24 12.11 5.24
N SER A 129 12.04 12.55 4.82
CA SER A 129 11.90 13.43 3.65
C SER A 129 12.48 14.82 3.91
N GLY A 130 12.30 15.37 5.12
CA GLY A 130 12.91 16.64 5.53
C GLY A 130 14.44 16.61 5.56
N LEU A 131 15.03 15.54 6.13
CA LEU A 131 16.49 15.33 6.15
C LEU A 131 17.07 15.13 4.75
N SER A 132 16.39 14.35 3.90
CA SER A 132 16.81 14.15 2.51
C SER A 132 16.89 15.48 1.76
N GLN A 133 15.88 16.34 1.91
CA GLN A 133 15.89 17.66 1.26
C GLN A 133 17.05 18.55 1.71
N MET A 134 17.37 18.57 3.01
CA MET A 134 18.48 19.39 3.51
C MET A 134 19.84 18.89 3.04
N TYR A 135 20.03 17.56 2.97
CA TYR A 135 21.30 16.99 2.51
C TYR A 135 21.55 17.26 1.02
N PHE A 136 20.50 17.17 0.18
CA PHE A 136 20.63 17.43 -1.27
C PHE A 136 20.67 18.92 -1.64
N ASN A 137 20.16 19.82 -0.78
CA ASN A 137 20.13 21.27 -1.05
C ASN A 137 21.29 22.04 -0.39
N SER A 138 22.30 21.35 0.13
CA SER A 138 23.54 21.97 0.62
C SER A 138 24.56 22.00 -0.53
N PRO A 139 24.78 23.13 -1.22
CA PRO A 139 25.94 23.24 -2.11
C PRO A 139 27.21 23.22 -1.24
N LEU A 140 28.14 22.32 -1.55
CA LEU A 140 29.53 22.43 -1.10
C LEU A 140 30.18 23.69 -1.69
#